data_AF-A0A0D6LKF6-F1
#
_entry.id   AF-A0A0D6LKF6-F1
#
_cell.length_a   1.000
_cell.length_b   1.000
_cell.length_c   1.000
_cell.angle_alpha   90.00
_cell.angle_beta   90.00
_cell.angle_gamma   90.00
#
_symmetry.space_group_name_H-M   'P 1'
#
loop_
_entity.id
_entity.type
_entity.pdbx_description
1 polymer ?
#
loop_
_entity_poly.entity_id
_entity_poly.type
_entity_poly.pdbx_seq_one_letter_code
_entity_poly.pdbx_strand_id
1 'polypeptide(L)' 'VGDSITTGARNTVVWNNIHHKTSIGGGPLKYGYPDPDYLSRVKEDLAAMGITEDMLPEEMEI' A
#
# COMPACT_ATOMS: atom_id res chain seq x y z
N VAL A 1 3.80 2.88 14.46
CA VAL A 1 3.62 4.20 15.13
C VAL A 1 4.76 5.10 14.65
N GLY A 2 4.48 6.35 14.31
CA GLY A 2 5.46 7.30 13.78
C GLY A 2 4.90 8.73 13.73
N ASP A 3 5.59 9.61 13.02
CA ASP A 3 5.20 11.02 12.88
C ASP A 3 4.49 11.23 11.53
N SER A 4 3.31 11.86 11.56
CA SER A 4 2.49 12.10 10.39
C SER A 4 3.13 13.12 9.45
N ILE A 5 3.40 12.71 8.21
CA ILE A 5 3.94 13.61 7.18
C ILE A 5 2.92 14.62 6.65
N THR A 6 1.62 14.37 6.83
CA THR A 6 0.55 15.25 6.32
C THR A 6 0.14 16.30 7.34
N THR A 7 0.17 15.97 8.63
CA THR A 7 -0.31 16.86 9.72
C THR A 7 0.79 17.28 10.69
N GLY A 8 1.96 16.65 10.66
CA GLY A 8 3.04 16.88 11.63
C GLY A 8 2.78 16.30 13.02
N ALA A 9 1.66 15.60 13.23
CA ALA A 9 1.34 14.97 14.50
C ALA A 9 2.37 13.88 14.86
N ARG A 10 2.95 13.95 16.06
CA ARG A 10 3.95 12.99 16.53
C ARG A 10 3.34 11.80 17.23
N ASN A 11 4.04 10.68 17.24
CA ASN A 11 3.67 9.46 17.98
C ASN A 11 2.23 8.98 17.69
N THR A 12 1.88 8.90 16.39
CA THR A 12 0.55 8.50 15.94
C THR A 12 0.62 7.29 14.99
N VAL A 13 -0.55 6.73 14.65
CA VAL A 13 -0.66 5.69 13.63
C VAL A 13 -0.41 6.32 12.26
N VAL A 14 0.49 5.72 11.49
CA VAL A 14 0.89 6.16 10.16
C VAL A 14 0.97 4.95 9.23
N TRP A 15 0.92 5.19 7.92
CA TRP A 15 1.25 4.19 6.91
C TRP A 15 2.69 3.72 7.05
N ASN A 16 2.96 2.47 6.68
CA ASN A 16 4.29 1.87 6.77
C ASN A 16 4.68 1.20 5.46
N ASN A 17 5.28 1.98 4.54
CA ASN A 17 5.85 1.58 3.25
C ASN A 17 4.94 0.90 2.23
N ILE A 18 3.81 0.30 2.61
CA ILE A 18 2.85 -0.32 1.69
C ILE A 18 1.79 0.70 1.27
N HIS A 19 1.88 1.16 0.02
CA HIS A 19 1.00 2.21 -0.49
C HIS A 19 -0.41 1.69 -0.74
N HIS A 20 -1.40 2.45 -0.27
CA HIS A 20 -2.82 2.15 -0.48
C HIS A 20 -3.50 3.23 -1.31
N LYS A 21 -4.58 2.85 -2.01
CA LYS A 21 -5.51 3.78 -2.64
C LYS A 21 -6.53 4.26 -1.63
N THR A 22 -6.55 5.57 -1.38
CA THR A 22 -7.51 6.23 -0.47
C THR A 22 -8.58 7.03 -1.20
N SER A 23 -8.49 7.12 -2.54
CA SER A 23 -9.48 7.74 -3.41
C SER A 23 -9.92 6.78 -4.51
N ILE A 24 -11.19 6.83 -4.90
CA ILE A 24 -11.69 6.08 -6.06
C ILE A 24 -11.30 6.72 -7.40
N GLY A 25 -10.86 7.98 -7.39
CA GLY A 25 -10.63 8.78 -8.60
C GLY A 25 -9.45 9.74 -8.48
N GLY A 26 -9.06 10.35 -9.61
CA GLY A 26 -8.01 11.38 -9.65
C GLY A 26 -6.59 10.86 -9.87
N GLY A 27 -6.45 9.57 -10.15
CA GLY A 27 -5.19 8.93 -10.53
C GLY A 27 -4.11 8.91 -9.45
N PRO A 28 -2.86 8.61 -9.82
CA PRO A 28 -1.75 8.40 -8.88
C PRO A 28 -1.51 9.59 -7.95
N LEU A 29 -1.61 10.81 -8.50
CA LEU A 29 -1.36 12.07 -7.77
C LEU A 29 -2.38 12.34 -6.65
N LYS A 30 -3.56 11.71 -6.70
CA LYS A 30 -4.60 11.81 -5.67
C LYS A 30 -4.79 10.51 -4.90
N TYR A 31 -3.81 9.61 -4.93
CA TYR A 31 -3.90 8.29 -4.30
C TYR A 31 -5.14 7.51 -4.75
N GLY A 32 -5.54 7.67 -6.02
CA GLY A 32 -6.73 7.06 -6.58
C GLY A 32 -6.52 6.43 -7.94
N TYR A 33 -7.64 6.10 -8.60
CA TYR A 33 -7.69 5.47 -9.91
C TYR A 33 -8.05 6.49 -11.01
N PRO A 34 -7.81 6.19 -12.30
CA PRO A 34 -7.02 5.06 -12.82
C PRO A 34 -5.53 5.21 -12.50
N ASP A 35 -4.89 4.09 -12.17
CA ASP A 35 -3.45 4.00 -11.96
C ASP A 35 -3.00 2.59 -12.39
N PRO A 36 -2.60 2.42 -13.66
CA PRO A 36 -2.33 1.11 -14.24
C PRO A 36 -1.26 0.30 -13.50
N ASP A 37 -0.29 0.98 -12.90
CA ASP A 37 0.88 0.33 -12.30
C ASP A 37 0.71 0.06 -10.80
N TYR A 38 -0.42 0.46 -10.20
CA TYR A 38 -0.62 0.35 -8.76
C TYR A 38 -0.51 -1.10 -8.26
N LEU A 39 -1.12 -2.06 -8.97
CA LEU A 39 -1.11 -3.46 -8.54
C LEU A 39 0.28 -4.08 -8.58
N SER A 40 1.12 -3.69 -9.55
CA SER A 40 2.52 -4.12 -9.60
C SER A 40 3.31 -3.51 -8.44
N ARG A 41 3.18 -2.19 -8.23
CA ARG A 41 3.90 -1.48 -7.16
C ARG A 41 3.52 -1.97 -5.76
N VAL A 42 2.25 -2.23 -5.48
CA VAL A 42 1.84 -2.72 -4.15
C VAL A 42 2.34 -4.14 -3.90
N LYS A 43 2.45 -4.98 -4.94
CA LYS A 43 3.10 -6.30 -4.83
C LYS A 43 4.59 -6.17 -4.52
N GLU A 44 5.29 -5.21 -5.12
CA GLU A 44 6.69 -4.90 -4.81
C GLU A 44 6.84 -4.39 -3.36
N ASP A 45 5.97 -3.48 -2.91
CA ASP A 45 5.96 -2.98 -1.53
C ASP A 45 5.74 -4.12 -0.51
N LEU A 46 4.82 -5.04 -0.81
CA LEU A 46 4.55 -6.23 0.00
C LEU A 46 5.77 -7.16 0.05
N ALA A 47 6.36 -7.46 -1.12
CA ALA A 47 7.53 -8.32 -1.20
C ALA A 47 8.74 -7.73 -0.47
N ALA A 48 8.93 -6.41 -0.52
CA ALA A 48 9.97 -5.71 0.22
C ALA A 48 9.81 -5.83 1.75
N MET A 49 8.59 -6.08 2.23
CA MET A 49 8.28 -6.37 3.64
C MET A 49 8.33 -7.87 3.97
N GLY A 50 8.72 -8.72 3.01
CA GLY A 50 8.74 -10.17 3.15
C GLY A 50 7.37 -10.83 3.04
N ILE A 51 6.37 -10.13 2.49
CA ILE A 51 5.03 -10.66 2.24
C ILE A 51 4.92 -11.05 0.77
N THR A 52 4.96 -12.35 0.51
CA THR A 52 5.02 -12.92 -0.84
C THR A 52 3.96 -14.02 -1.02
N GLU A 53 3.72 -14.43 -2.27
CA GLU A 53 2.63 -15.36 -2.62
C GLU A 53 2.82 -16.77 -2.03
N ASP A 54 4.04 -17.15 -1.65
CA ASP A 54 4.34 -18.40 -0.92
C ASP A 54 3.75 -18.47 0.50
N MET A 55 3.32 -17.33 1.05
CA MET A 55 2.62 -17.28 2.34
C MET A 55 1.13 -17.62 2.21
N LEU A 56 0.60 -17.73 0.99
CA LEU A 56 -0.79 -18.09 0.78
C LEU A 56 -1.01 -19.58 1.07
N PRO A 57 -2.12 -19.96 1.72
CA PRO A 57 -2.45 -21.36 1.90
C PRO A 57 -2.73 -22.00 0.53
N GLU A 58 -2.31 -23.25 0.35
CA GLU A 58 -2.44 -24.01 -0.92
C GLU A 58 -3.90 -24.07 -1.43
N GLU A 59 -4.88 -23.96 -0.52
CA GLU A 59 -6.32 -24.00 -0.86
C GLU A 59 -6.86 -22.68 -1.43
N MET A 60 -6.03 -21.63 -1.53
CA MET A 60 -6.41 -20.31 -2.05
C MET A 60 -5.80 -20.01 -3.43
N GLU A 61 -5.74 -21.00 -4.33
CA GLU A 61 -5.50 -20.71 -5.74
C GLU A 61 -6.67 -19.87 -6.31
N ILE A 62 -6.34 -18.67 -6.81
CA ILE A 62 -7.26 -17.66 -7.35
C ILE A 62 -7.60 -18.00 -8.80
#